data_AF-A0A093HFT0-F1
#
_entry.id   AF-A0A093HFT0-F1
#
_cell.length_a   1.000
_cell.length_b   1.000
_cell.length_c   1.000
_cell.angle_alpha   90.00
_cell.angle_beta   90.00
_cell.angle_gamma   90.00
#
_symmetry.space_group_name_H-M   'P 1'
#
loop_
_entity.id
_entity.type
_entity.pdbx_description
1 polymer ?
#
loop_
_entity_poly.entity_id
_entity_poly.type
_entity_poly.pdbx_seq_one_letter_code
_entity_poly.pdbx_strand_id
1 'polypeptide(L)'
;PHHSGITGILMSAAGLPVCLTRPPKLVLHPPPVSKSEIQSIPGISHTCRKTTKKQAKKGKTPEEVLKKYLQKVRHPPDEDCTICMERLSAPSGYKGPQPANLVGKLVKCSHVFHLHCLVAMYNNGNKDGSLQCPTCKTIYGVKTGTQPPGKMEYHIIPHALPGHSDCKTIRIIYNIPPGVQGPEHPNPGKSFTARGFPRHCYLPDSEKGRKVLKLLLVAWDRRLIFAIGTSSTTGESDTVIWNEIHHKTEFGSNLTGHGYPDINYLDNVLAELAAQGITEESLIQEKD
;
A
#
# COMPACT_ATOMS: atom_id res chain seq x y z
N PRO A 1 39.72 15.30 -45.91
CA PRO A 1 39.58 13.83 -45.91
C PRO A 1 38.29 13.42 -45.19
N HIS A 2 37.22 13.28 -45.97
CA HIS A 2 35.93 12.73 -45.54
C HIS A 2 36.09 11.30 -45.02
N HIS A 3 35.47 10.98 -43.88
CA HIS A 3 35.12 9.61 -43.52
C HIS A 3 33.60 9.53 -43.41
N SER A 4 32.99 9.03 -44.49
CA SER A 4 31.57 8.79 -44.63
C SER A 4 31.12 7.67 -43.71
N GLY A 5 30.16 7.96 -42.82
CA GLY A 5 29.41 6.93 -42.10
C GLY A 5 28.51 6.17 -43.08
N ILE A 6 28.70 4.86 -43.16
CA ILE A 6 27.87 3.99 -43.99
C ILE A 6 26.52 3.81 -43.27
N THR A 7 25.49 4.52 -43.74
CA THR A 7 24.10 4.28 -43.34
C THR A 7 23.62 3.00 -44.03
N GLY A 8 23.63 1.87 -43.31
CA GLY A 8 23.08 0.62 -43.82
C GLY A 8 21.56 0.69 -43.90
N ILE A 9 21.00 0.84 -45.10
CA ILE A 9 19.57 0.69 -45.37
C ILE A 9 19.31 -0.78 -45.67
N LEU A 10 18.68 -1.50 -44.74
CA LEU A 10 18.10 -2.81 -45.02
C LEU A 10 16.78 -2.60 -45.76
N MET A 11 16.78 -2.88 -47.06
CA MET A 11 15.57 -2.89 -47.88
C MET A 11 14.81 -4.20 -47.68
N SER A 12 13.50 -4.11 -47.42
CA SER A 12 12.59 -5.24 -47.58
C SER A 12 12.50 -5.62 -49.07
N ALA A 13 12.27 -6.89 -49.38
CA ALA A 13 12.11 -7.40 -50.75
C ALA A 13 11.00 -6.69 -51.56
N ALA A 14 10.15 -5.89 -50.91
CA ALA A 14 9.05 -5.12 -51.50
C ALA A 14 9.33 -3.61 -51.67
N GLY A 15 10.55 -3.11 -51.41
CA GLY A 15 10.90 -1.69 -51.65
C GLY A 15 10.20 -0.67 -50.72
N LEU A 16 9.56 -1.14 -49.64
CA LEU A 16 8.94 -0.28 -48.64
C LEU A 16 9.99 0.16 -47.60
N PRO A 17 9.94 1.43 -47.12
CA PRO A 17 10.80 1.88 -46.03
C PRO A 17 10.51 1.03 -44.79
N VAL A 18 11.48 0.20 -44.38
CA VAL A 18 11.42 -0.49 -43.09
C VAL A 18 11.77 0.54 -42.03
N CYS A 19 10.76 1.09 -41.36
CA CYS A 19 11.00 1.90 -40.17
C CYS A 19 11.51 0.96 -39.08
N LEU A 20 12.83 0.92 -38.88
CA LEU A 20 13.44 0.28 -37.73
C LEU A 20 13.10 1.13 -36.50
N THR A 21 11.90 0.94 -35.96
CA THR A 21 11.53 1.54 -34.68
C THR A 21 12.42 0.93 -33.62
N ARG A 22 13.31 1.74 -33.04
CA ARG A 22 14.16 1.32 -31.92
C ARG A 22 13.26 0.75 -30.81
N PRO A 23 13.59 -0.43 -30.26
CA PRO A 23 12.79 -0.99 -29.19
C PRO A 23 12.70 0.01 -28.03
N PRO A 24 11.53 0.18 -27.41
CA PRO A 24 11.35 1.12 -26.31
C PRO A 24 12.36 0.79 -25.20
N LYS A 25 13.05 1.83 -24.72
CA LYS A 25 14.10 1.69 -23.70
C LYS A 25 13.46 1.79 -22.32
N LEU A 26 13.86 0.90 -21.42
CA LEU A 26 13.51 0.99 -20.00
C LEU A 26 14.16 2.22 -19.37
N VAL A 27 13.35 3.11 -18.77
CA VAL A 27 13.80 4.32 -18.10
C VAL A 27 13.28 4.33 -16.65
N LEU A 28 14.02 3.67 -15.76
CA LEU A 28 13.66 3.57 -14.33
C LEU A 28 13.84 4.89 -13.57
N HIS A 29 14.84 5.68 -13.95
CA HIS A 29 15.26 6.87 -13.22
C HIS A 29 15.10 8.14 -14.07
N PRO A 30 14.79 9.28 -13.43
CA PRO A 30 14.82 10.55 -14.11
C PRO A 30 16.25 10.89 -14.58
N PRO A 31 16.39 11.87 -15.49
CA PRO A 31 17.68 12.52 -15.74
C PRO A 31 18.34 13.01 -14.43
N PRO A 32 19.67 13.21 -14.41
CA PRO A 32 20.37 13.74 -13.24
C PRO A 32 19.77 15.07 -12.77
N VAL A 33 19.58 15.21 -11.46
CA VAL A 33 19.00 16.41 -10.82
C VAL A 33 20.00 16.95 -9.82
N SER A 34 20.37 18.23 -9.94
CA SER A 34 21.23 18.90 -8.96
C SER A 34 20.45 19.25 -7.68
N LYS A 35 21.15 19.44 -6.56
CA LYS A 35 20.50 19.81 -5.28
C LYS A 35 19.73 21.13 -5.36
N SER A 36 20.20 22.08 -6.17
CA SER A 36 19.56 23.40 -6.37
C SER A 36 18.25 23.32 -7.17
N GLU A 37 18.05 22.26 -7.94
CA GLU A 37 16.83 22.05 -8.73
C GLU A 37 15.74 21.33 -7.94
N ILE A 38 16.08 20.77 -6.77
CA ILE A 38 15.13 20.10 -5.89
C ILE A 38 14.30 21.16 -5.17
N GLN A 39 12.97 21.00 -5.24
CA GLN A 39 12.03 21.91 -4.60
C GLN A 39 11.23 21.22 -3.50
N SER A 40 10.86 21.98 -2.46
CA SER A 40 9.92 21.55 -1.44
C SER A 40 8.50 21.45 -2.01
N ILE A 41 7.67 20.61 -1.42
CA ILE A 41 6.29 20.40 -1.88
C ILE A 41 5.38 21.46 -1.24
N PRO A 42 4.64 22.26 -2.04
CA PRO A 42 3.74 23.27 -1.50
C PRO A 42 2.72 22.69 -0.50
N GLY A 43 2.62 23.33 0.67
CA GLY A 43 1.68 22.92 1.72
C GLY A 43 2.08 21.69 2.53
N ILE A 44 3.33 21.22 2.43
CA ILE A 44 3.89 20.16 3.27
C ILE A 44 5.21 20.67 3.88
N SER A 45 5.22 20.85 5.21
CA SER A 45 6.32 21.51 5.94
C SER A 45 7.60 20.67 6.05
N HIS A 46 7.47 19.34 6.00
CA HIS A 46 8.60 18.41 6.14
C HIS A 46 8.95 17.78 4.79
N THR A 47 10.21 17.36 4.61
CA THR A 47 10.68 16.65 3.40
C THR A 47 10.93 15.16 3.67
N CYS A 48 10.71 14.73 4.92
CA CYS A 48 11.01 13.39 5.40
C CYS A 48 10.07 13.00 6.55
N ARG A 49 9.60 11.75 6.56
CA ARG A 49 8.97 11.09 7.71
C ARG A 49 9.78 9.86 8.12
N LYS A 50 9.95 9.65 9.42
CA LYS A 50 10.68 8.50 10.00
C LYS A 50 9.73 7.72 10.89
N THR A 51 9.69 6.40 10.71
CA THR A 51 9.00 5.50 11.63
C THR A 51 10.02 4.85 12.56
N THR A 52 9.68 4.71 13.84
CA THR A 52 10.56 4.05 14.82
C THR A 52 9.83 2.87 15.47
N LYS A 53 10.59 1.94 16.08
CA LYS A 53 10.03 0.78 16.79
C LYS A 53 9.02 1.17 17.90
N LYS A 54 9.08 2.40 18.43
CA LYS A 54 8.21 2.88 19.52
C LYS A 54 6.75 3.14 19.10
N GLN A 55 6.43 3.14 17.80
CA GLN A 55 5.06 3.38 17.33
C GLN A 55 4.15 2.15 17.35
N ALA A 56 4.66 0.97 17.75
CA ALA A 56 3.80 -0.18 18.04
C ALA A 56 2.97 0.12 19.29
N LYS A 57 1.74 0.66 19.11
CA LYS A 57 0.78 0.82 20.20
C LYS A 57 0.51 -0.55 20.82
N LYS A 58 0.35 -0.57 22.15
CA LYS A 58 -0.10 -1.77 22.87
C LYS A 58 -1.39 -2.25 22.21
N GLY A 59 -1.40 -3.50 21.73
CA GLY A 59 -2.55 -4.07 21.05
C GLY A 59 -3.79 -4.00 21.93
N LYS A 60 -4.96 -3.75 21.32
CA LYS A 60 -6.24 -3.78 22.04
C LYS A 60 -6.74 -5.20 22.17
N THR A 61 -7.37 -5.52 23.28
CA THR A 61 -7.95 -6.85 23.46
C THR A 61 -9.11 -7.07 22.50
N PRO A 62 -9.36 -8.32 22.05
CA PRO A 62 -10.53 -8.62 21.22
C PRO A 62 -11.83 -8.14 21.88
N GLU A 63 -11.96 -8.30 23.19
CA GLU A 63 -13.15 -7.94 23.95
C GLU A 63 -13.45 -6.44 23.86
N GLU A 64 -12.43 -5.58 24.00
CA GLU A 64 -12.56 -4.13 23.87
C GLU A 64 -13.00 -3.71 22.47
N VAL A 65 -12.41 -4.32 21.44
CA VAL A 65 -12.69 -4.00 20.04
C VAL A 65 -14.09 -4.46 19.64
N LEU A 66 -14.44 -5.69 19.97
CA LEU A 66 -15.73 -6.27 19.63
C LEU A 66 -16.87 -5.58 20.39
N LYS A 67 -16.68 -5.23 21.67
CA LYS A 67 -17.68 -4.44 22.43
C LYS A 67 -17.97 -3.09 21.79
N LYS A 68 -16.98 -2.47 21.13
CA LYS A 68 -17.14 -1.17 20.46
C LYS A 68 -17.86 -1.27 19.11
N TYR A 69 -17.64 -2.35 18.36
CA TYR A 69 -18.07 -2.43 16.96
C TYR A 69 -19.21 -3.41 16.70
N LEU A 70 -19.61 -4.21 17.70
CA LEU A 70 -20.68 -5.17 17.59
C LEU A 70 -21.90 -4.82 18.44
N GLN A 71 -23.06 -5.13 17.88
CA GLN A 71 -24.31 -5.26 18.61
C GLN A 71 -24.66 -6.75 18.77
N LYS A 72 -24.95 -7.19 20.00
CA LYS A 72 -25.39 -8.57 20.26
C LYS A 72 -26.72 -8.85 19.56
N VAL A 73 -26.80 -10.00 18.89
CA VAL A 73 -28.03 -10.47 18.22
C VAL A 73 -28.70 -11.54 19.08
N ARG A 74 -30.00 -11.38 19.37
CA ARG A 74 -30.78 -12.36 20.16
C ARG A 74 -31.35 -13.48 19.29
N HIS A 75 -31.83 -13.13 18.10
CA HIS A 75 -32.40 -14.06 17.13
C HIS A 75 -31.54 -13.96 15.86
N PRO A 76 -30.52 -14.82 15.71
CA PRO A 76 -29.68 -14.79 14.53
C PRO A 76 -30.51 -15.12 13.27
N PRO A 77 -30.18 -14.53 12.11
CA PRO A 77 -30.81 -14.90 10.85
C PRO A 77 -30.46 -16.36 10.49
N ASP A 78 -31.31 -16.98 9.67
CA ASP A 78 -31.07 -18.33 9.16
C ASP A 78 -30.08 -18.31 7.98
N GLU A 79 -28.87 -17.89 8.28
CA GLU A 79 -27.75 -17.74 7.34
C GLU A 79 -26.49 -18.38 7.91
N ASP A 80 -25.53 -18.69 7.04
CA ASP A 80 -24.24 -19.23 7.44
C ASP A 80 -23.27 -18.11 7.84
N CYS A 81 -22.49 -18.36 8.88
CA CYS A 81 -21.37 -17.49 9.23
C CYS A 81 -20.26 -17.66 8.20
N THR A 82 -19.96 -16.63 7.41
CA THR A 82 -18.94 -16.71 6.34
C THR A 82 -17.49 -16.85 6.82
N ILE A 83 -17.26 -17.03 8.12
CA ILE A 83 -15.92 -17.27 8.69
C ILE A 83 -15.72 -18.77 8.95
N CYS A 84 -16.64 -19.42 9.68
CA CYS A 84 -16.55 -20.85 9.99
C CYS A 84 -17.43 -21.74 9.12
N MET A 85 -18.28 -21.15 8.27
CA MET A 85 -19.24 -21.84 7.40
C MET A 85 -20.30 -22.66 8.16
N GLU A 86 -20.52 -22.36 9.44
CA GLU A 86 -21.60 -22.95 10.25
C GLU A 86 -22.79 -21.99 10.31
N ARG A 87 -24.00 -22.53 10.47
CA ARG A 87 -25.22 -21.73 10.67
C ARG A 87 -25.06 -20.78 11.87
N LEU A 88 -25.52 -19.53 11.75
CA LEU A 88 -25.48 -18.55 12.83
C LEU A 88 -26.33 -18.95 14.05
N SER A 89 -27.28 -19.86 13.88
CA SER A 89 -28.06 -20.45 14.97
C SER A 89 -27.34 -21.62 15.66
N ALA A 90 -26.31 -22.19 15.04
CA ALA A 90 -25.49 -23.27 15.56
C ALA A 90 -24.27 -22.72 16.32
N PRO A 91 -23.54 -23.57 17.09
CA PRO A 91 -22.27 -23.17 17.67
C PRO A 91 -21.21 -22.85 16.61
N SER A 92 -20.36 -21.86 16.91
CA SER A 92 -19.16 -21.57 16.14
C SER A 92 -18.23 -22.78 15.99
N GLY A 93 -17.66 -22.98 14.80
CA GLY A 93 -16.58 -23.95 14.57
C GLY A 93 -15.26 -23.61 15.29
N TYR A 94 -15.10 -22.35 15.71
CA TYR A 94 -14.02 -21.92 16.61
C TYR A 94 -14.44 -22.04 18.07
N LYS A 95 -13.50 -22.44 18.94
CA LYS A 95 -13.70 -22.55 20.39
C LYS A 95 -13.16 -21.32 21.12
N GLY A 96 -13.76 -20.98 22.25
CA GLY A 96 -13.34 -19.86 23.09
C GLY A 96 -13.99 -19.89 24.48
N PRO A 97 -13.60 -18.96 25.37
CA PRO A 97 -14.07 -18.92 26.76
C PRO A 97 -15.54 -18.49 26.92
N GLN A 98 -16.10 -17.83 25.91
CA GLN A 98 -17.50 -17.42 25.87
C GLN A 98 -18.42 -18.55 25.31
N PRO A 99 -19.75 -18.49 25.48
CA PRO A 99 -20.65 -19.45 24.83
C PRO A 99 -20.49 -19.41 23.29
N ALA A 100 -20.35 -20.59 22.67
CA ALA A 100 -20.05 -20.75 21.24
C ALA A 100 -21.19 -20.29 20.30
N ASN A 101 -22.39 -20.11 20.84
CA ASN A 101 -23.59 -19.66 20.11
C ASN A 101 -23.82 -18.14 20.15
N LEU A 102 -22.88 -17.35 20.71
CA LEU A 102 -23.01 -15.90 20.70
C LEU A 102 -22.76 -15.32 19.30
N VAL A 103 -23.71 -14.51 18.84
CA VAL A 103 -23.67 -13.85 17.54
C VAL A 103 -23.65 -12.33 17.70
N GLY A 104 -22.84 -11.66 16.89
CA GLY A 104 -22.71 -10.21 16.85
C GLY A 104 -22.94 -9.67 15.45
N LYS A 105 -23.61 -8.52 15.37
CA LYS A 105 -23.82 -7.73 14.16
C LYS A 105 -22.87 -6.53 14.15
N LEU A 106 -22.13 -6.33 13.06
CA LEU A 106 -21.27 -5.17 12.89
C LEU A 106 -22.09 -3.89 12.66
N VAL A 107 -21.84 -2.85 13.47
CA VAL A 107 -22.77 -1.71 13.59
C VAL A 107 -22.90 -0.81 12.35
N LYS A 108 -21.91 -0.77 11.44
CA LYS A 108 -21.96 0.09 10.24
C LYS A 108 -22.52 -0.64 9.01
N CYS A 109 -22.16 -1.91 8.82
CA CYS A 109 -22.49 -2.68 7.62
C CYS A 109 -23.51 -3.79 7.85
N SER A 110 -23.94 -4.00 9.11
CA SER A 110 -24.97 -4.97 9.50
C SER A 110 -24.68 -6.44 9.21
N HIS A 111 -23.49 -6.80 8.72
CA HIS A 111 -23.08 -8.21 8.59
C HIS A 111 -22.95 -8.89 9.96
N VAL A 112 -23.33 -10.17 10.00
CA VAL A 112 -23.52 -10.94 11.23
C VAL A 112 -22.56 -12.13 11.29
N PHE A 113 -21.94 -12.35 12.44
CA PHE A 113 -20.97 -13.43 12.65
C PHE A 113 -21.03 -13.99 14.06
N HIS A 114 -20.57 -15.22 14.25
CA HIS A 114 -20.24 -15.71 15.58
C HIS A 114 -19.17 -14.83 16.24
N LEU A 115 -19.32 -14.58 17.53
CA LEU A 115 -18.38 -13.78 18.30
C LEU A 115 -16.99 -14.44 18.35
N HIS A 116 -16.93 -15.76 18.55
CA HIS A 116 -15.68 -16.53 18.51
C HIS A 116 -14.96 -16.44 17.17
N CYS A 117 -15.70 -16.46 16.06
CA CYS A 117 -15.13 -16.31 14.73
C CYS A 117 -14.46 -14.93 14.56
N LEU A 118 -15.12 -13.86 15.02
CA LEU A 118 -14.54 -12.51 14.97
C LEU A 118 -13.34 -12.35 15.92
N VAL A 119 -13.36 -12.98 17.10
CA VAL A 119 -12.21 -13.02 18.01
C VAL A 119 -11.03 -13.72 17.36
N ALA A 120 -11.25 -14.90 16.77
CA ALA A 120 -10.21 -15.67 16.09
C ALA A 120 -9.63 -14.87 14.91
N MET A 121 -10.50 -14.26 14.08
CA MET A 121 -10.09 -13.40 12.97
C MET A 121 -9.25 -12.21 13.45
N TYR A 122 -9.67 -11.51 14.50
CA TYR A 122 -8.94 -10.37 15.05
C TYR A 122 -7.59 -10.79 15.66
N ASN A 123 -7.54 -11.92 16.38
CA ASN A 123 -6.33 -12.43 17.01
C ASN A 123 -5.24 -12.85 16.00
N ASN A 124 -5.67 -13.32 14.83
CA ASN A 124 -4.79 -13.66 13.71
C ASN A 124 -4.38 -12.45 12.87
N GLY A 125 -4.93 -11.26 13.14
CA GLY A 125 -4.59 -10.02 12.47
C GLY A 125 -3.60 -9.13 13.25
N ASN A 126 -3.52 -7.87 12.86
CA ASN A 126 -2.57 -6.89 13.40
C ASN A 126 -2.86 -6.46 14.85
N LYS A 127 -4.06 -6.76 15.38
CA LYS A 127 -4.51 -6.41 16.74
C LYS A 127 -4.34 -4.93 17.10
N ASP A 128 -4.49 -4.06 16.11
CA ASP A 128 -4.29 -2.61 16.22
C ASP A 128 -5.53 -1.86 16.72
N GLY A 129 -6.59 -2.58 17.10
CA GLY A 129 -7.86 -1.99 17.48
C GLY A 129 -8.78 -1.65 16.32
N SER A 130 -8.39 -1.99 15.09
CA SER A 130 -9.26 -1.97 13.92
C SER A 130 -9.86 -3.36 13.65
N LEU A 131 -11.01 -3.38 12.99
CA LEU A 131 -11.68 -4.61 12.55
C LEU A 131 -12.16 -4.41 11.13
N GLN A 132 -11.82 -5.33 10.23
CA GLN A 132 -12.32 -5.33 8.85
C GLN A 132 -13.39 -6.40 8.70
N CYS A 133 -14.56 -6.02 8.19
CA CYS A 133 -15.62 -6.97 7.89
C CYS A 133 -15.14 -7.96 6.81
N PRO A 134 -15.18 -9.28 7.04
CA PRO A 134 -14.69 -10.24 6.05
C PRO A 134 -15.56 -10.29 4.79
N THR A 135 -16.85 -9.94 4.91
CA THR A 135 -17.81 -9.93 3.79
C THR A 135 -17.64 -8.71 2.89
N CYS A 136 -17.79 -7.49 3.42
CA CYS A 136 -17.82 -6.27 2.61
C CYS A 136 -16.58 -5.38 2.75
N LYS A 137 -15.57 -5.82 3.51
CA LYS A 137 -14.29 -5.11 3.73
C LYS A 137 -14.41 -3.75 4.44
N THR A 138 -15.59 -3.35 4.93
CA THR A 138 -15.77 -2.15 5.77
C THR A 138 -14.84 -2.18 6.97
N ILE A 139 -14.11 -1.07 7.18
CA ILE A 139 -13.16 -0.91 8.27
C ILE A 139 -13.81 -0.18 9.45
N TYR A 140 -13.62 -0.76 10.64
CA TYR A 140 -14.00 -0.21 11.94
C TYR A 140 -12.73 0.19 12.67
N GLY A 141 -12.67 1.42 13.19
CA GLY A 141 -11.44 1.97 13.78
C GLY A 141 -10.46 2.48 12.72
N VAL A 142 -9.20 2.66 13.13
CA VAL A 142 -8.11 3.14 12.26
C VAL A 142 -7.22 1.94 11.94
N LYS A 143 -7.24 1.49 10.69
CA LYS A 143 -6.38 0.40 10.23
C LYS A 143 -4.93 0.86 10.20
N THR A 144 -4.05 0.01 10.70
CA THR A 144 -2.61 0.13 10.65
C THR A 144 -1.99 -1.17 10.17
N GLY A 145 -0.78 -1.10 9.62
CA GLY A 145 -0.06 -2.25 9.10
C GLY A 145 1.17 -2.62 9.92
N THR A 146 1.97 -3.51 9.35
CA THR A 146 3.17 -4.08 9.97
C THR A 146 4.46 -3.60 9.32
N GLN A 147 4.43 -2.52 8.53
CA GLN A 147 5.62 -1.94 7.92
C GLN A 147 6.78 -1.78 8.92
N PRO A 148 7.99 -2.29 8.66
CA PRO A 148 9.13 -2.09 9.54
C PRO A 148 9.56 -0.61 9.64
N PRO A 149 10.36 -0.25 10.67
CA PRO A 149 10.93 1.08 10.79
C PRO A 149 11.74 1.48 9.55
N GLY A 150 11.62 2.73 9.13
CA GLY A 150 12.35 3.25 7.98
C GLY A 150 12.20 4.74 7.80
N LYS A 151 12.54 5.20 6.60
CA LYS A 151 12.49 6.61 6.19
C LYS A 151 11.71 6.74 4.88
N MET A 152 10.84 7.74 4.82
CA MET A 152 10.18 8.19 3.60
C MET A 152 10.60 9.63 3.35
N GLU A 153 11.23 9.90 2.21
CA GLU A 153 11.62 11.25 1.77
C GLU A 153 10.87 11.62 0.51
N TYR A 154 10.64 12.91 0.32
CA TYR A 154 9.90 13.39 -0.84
C TYR A 154 10.25 14.84 -1.18
N HIS A 155 10.28 15.13 -2.47
CA HIS A 155 10.58 16.45 -3.03
C HIS A 155 10.19 16.50 -4.51
N ILE A 156 10.16 17.70 -5.07
CA ILE A 156 9.91 17.92 -6.51
C ILE A 156 11.23 17.93 -7.28
N ILE A 157 11.24 17.31 -8.46
CA ILE A 157 12.32 17.33 -9.45
C ILE A 157 11.85 18.01 -10.75
N PRO A 158 12.72 18.69 -11.51
CA PRO A 158 12.34 19.56 -12.64
C PRO A 158 12.06 18.79 -13.94
N HIS A 159 11.48 17.60 -13.85
CA HIS A 159 11.19 16.76 -15.01
C HIS A 159 9.71 16.37 -15.02
N ALA A 160 9.12 16.32 -16.21
CA ALA A 160 7.77 15.84 -16.42
C ALA A 160 7.76 14.33 -16.59
N LEU A 161 6.69 13.68 -16.10
CA LEU A 161 6.41 12.27 -16.40
C LEU A 161 5.74 12.15 -17.78
N PRO A 162 5.93 11.02 -18.50
CA PRO A 162 5.13 10.71 -19.68
C PRO A 162 3.62 10.82 -19.38
N GLY A 163 2.90 11.61 -20.18
CA GLY A 163 1.46 11.89 -19.97
C GLY A 163 1.14 13.08 -19.05
N HIS A 164 2.16 13.76 -18.51
CA HIS A 164 2.01 14.90 -17.59
C HIS A 164 2.99 16.04 -17.95
N SER A 165 2.98 16.49 -19.20
CA SER A 165 3.93 17.50 -19.72
C SER A 165 3.74 18.91 -19.15
N ASP A 166 2.61 19.16 -18.49
CA ASP A 166 2.20 20.42 -17.88
C ASP A 166 2.75 20.64 -16.46
N CYS A 167 3.36 19.62 -15.85
CA CYS A 167 3.85 19.70 -14.48
C CYS A 167 5.19 18.99 -14.25
N LYS A 168 5.80 19.29 -13.10
CA LYS A 168 7.02 18.63 -12.60
C LYS A 168 6.67 17.26 -11.99
N THR A 169 7.65 16.61 -11.38
CA THR A 169 7.45 15.31 -10.71
C THR A 169 7.74 15.42 -9.23
N ILE A 170 6.86 14.85 -8.42
CA ILE A 170 7.12 14.50 -7.03
C ILE A 170 7.87 13.16 -7.02
N ARG A 171 9.11 13.17 -6.52
CA ARG A 171 9.89 11.95 -6.26
C ARG A 171 9.75 11.56 -4.80
N ILE A 172 9.27 10.35 -4.57
CA ILE A 172 9.19 9.71 -3.24
C ILE A 172 10.32 8.69 -3.14
N ILE A 173 11.00 8.65 -2.00
CA ILE A 173 12.11 7.75 -1.73
C ILE A 173 11.84 7.04 -0.41
N TYR A 174 11.61 5.73 -0.48
CA TYR A 174 11.52 4.89 0.70
C TYR A 174 12.88 4.25 0.97
N ASN A 175 13.25 4.16 2.25
CA ASN A 175 14.44 3.45 2.69
C ASN A 175 14.13 2.67 3.98
N ILE A 176 14.05 1.36 3.87
CA ILE A 176 13.85 0.43 5.00
C ILE A 176 15.08 -0.46 5.09
N PRO A 177 15.85 -0.41 6.21
CA PRO A 177 16.96 -1.32 6.43
C PRO A 177 16.48 -2.73 6.80
N PRO A 178 17.31 -3.78 6.58
CA PRO A 178 17.03 -5.10 7.13
C PRO A 178 17.03 -5.07 8.66
N GLY A 179 16.40 -6.07 9.29
CA GLY A 179 16.26 -6.07 10.73
C GLY A 179 15.76 -7.40 11.29
N VAL A 180 15.16 -7.31 12.49
CA VAL A 180 14.57 -8.45 13.21
C VAL A 180 13.07 -8.25 13.31
N GLN A 181 12.33 -9.31 13.06
CA GLN A 181 10.88 -9.35 13.09
C GLN A 181 10.35 -9.13 14.51
N GLY A 182 9.47 -8.15 14.70
CA GLY A 182 8.70 -7.96 15.93
C GLY A 182 7.54 -8.95 16.10
N PRO A 183 6.82 -8.88 17.23
CA PRO A 183 5.68 -9.76 17.54
C PRO A 183 4.52 -9.67 16.53
N GLU A 184 4.43 -8.59 15.76
CA GLU A 184 3.41 -8.38 14.74
C GLU A 184 3.72 -9.03 13.38
N HIS A 185 4.94 -9.54 13.18
CA HIS A 185 5.38 -10.11 11.92
C HIS A 185 5.23 -11.65 11.89
N PRO A 186 5.31 -12.28 10.71
CA PRO A 186 5.08 -13.73 10.56
C PRO A 186 5.97 -14.62 11.43
N ASN A 187 7.25 -14.27 11.58
CA ASN A 187 8.23 -15.07 12.33
C ASN A 187 8.96 -14.19 13.38
N PRO A 188 8.32 -13.87 14.52
CA PRO A 188 8.91 -13.00 15.54
C PRO A 188 10.30 -13.49 15.99
N GLY A 189 11.26 -12.58 16.10
CA GLY A 189 12.65 -12.87 16.47
C GLY A 189 13.54 -13.32 15.32
N LYS A 190 12.99 -13.73 14.17
CA LYS A 190 13.77 -14.04 12.96
C LYS A 190 14.24 -12.76 12.28
N SER A 191 15.36 -12.80 11.57
CA SER A 191 15.77 -11.70 10.70
C SER A 191 14.80 -11.55 9.51
N PHE A 192 14.76 -10.35 8.94
CA PHE A 192 14.14 -10.09 7.64
C PHE A 192 15.10 -9.31 6.74
N THR A 193 15.03 -9.56 5.43
CA THR A 193 15.82 -8.85 4.42
C THR A 193 15.04 -7.67 3.84
N ALA A 194 15.73 -6.69 3.24
CA ALA A 194 15.09 -5.52 2.60
C ALA A 194 15.76 -5.25 1.25
N ARG A 195 15.20 -5.82 0.17
CA ARG A 195 15.80 -5.76 -1.18
C ARG A 195 15.37 -4.50 -1.94
N GLY A 196 16.31 -3.96 -2.72
CA GLY A 196 16.07 -2.87 -3.67
C GLY A 196 15.81 -1.50 -3.03
N PHE A 197 16.18 -1.31 -1.76
CA PHE A 197 16.14 0.01 -1.11
C PHE A 197 17.45 0.79 -1.36
N PRO A 198 17.40 2.13 -1.53
CA PRO A 198 16.19 2.95 -1.52
C PRO A 198 15.30 2.73 -2.76
N ARG A 199 13.97 2.65 -2.54
CA ARG A 199 12.99 2.52 -3.62
C ARG A 199 12.51 3.91 -4.02
N HIS A 200 12.65 4.22 -5.31
CA HIS A 200 12.22 5.49 -5.89
C HIS A 200 10.84 5.32 -6.54
N CYS A 201 9.95 6.28 -6.29
CA CYS A 201 8.60 6.30 -6.86
C CYS A 201 8.24 7.71 -7.33
N TYR A 202 7.30 7.80 -8.27
CA TYR A 202 7.01 9.06 -8.96
C TYR A 202 5.51 9.35 -9.05
N LEU A 203 5.15 10.60 -8.74
CA LEU A 203 3.82 11.18 -8.96
C LEU A 203 3.98 12.48 -9.75
N PRO A 204 3.04 12.85 -10.64
CA PRO A 204 3.03 14.20 -11.20
C PRO A 204 2.80 15.25 -10.11
N ASP A 205 3.46 16.40 -10.18
CA ASP A 205 3.23 17.54 -9.28
C ASP A 205 1.97 18.35 -9.68
N SER A 206 0.87 17.63 -9.84
CA SER A 206 -0.46 18.18 -10.08
C SER A 206 -1.24 18.26 -8.77
N GLU A 207 -2.44 18.86 -8.78
CA GLU A 207 -3.33 18.85 -7.61
C GLU A 207 -3.66 17.43 -7.15
N LYS A 208 -4.06 16.56 -8.09
CA LYS A 208 -4.38 15.15 -7.80
C LYS A 208 -3.15 14.39 -7.31
N GLY A 209 -1.96 14.62 -7.88
CA GLY A 209 -0.72 14.00 -7.43
C GLY A 209 -0.31 14.43 -6.01
N ARG A 210 -0.43 15.73 -5.68
CA ARG A 210 -0.21 16.23 -4.31
C ARG A 210 -1.22 15.67 -3.31
N LYS A 211 -2.48 15.46 -3.71
CA LYS A 211 -3.49 14.77 -2.90
C LYS A 211 -3.09 13.32 -2.60
N VAL A 212 -2.70 12.56 -3.62
CA VAL A 212 -2.19 11.19 -3.45
C VAL A 212 -1.00 11.17 -2.50
N LEU A 213 -0.03 12.07 -2.65
CA LEU A 213 1.10 12.16 -1.73
C LEU A 213 0.65 12.35 -0.27
N LYS A 214 -0.26 13.31 0.00
CA LYS A 214 -0.74 13.55 1.37
C LYS A 214 -1.33 12.30 2.00
N LEU A 215 -2.08 11.51 1.23
CA LEU A 215 -2.66 10.25 1.69
C LEU A 215 -1.60 9.15 1.85
N LEU A 216 -0.57 9.10 0.99
CA LEU A 216 0.57 8.20 1.17
C LEU A 216 1.38 8.52 2.44
N LEU A 217 1.46 9.80 2.85
CA LEU A 217 2.08 10.17 4.13
C LEU A 217 1.30 9.56 5.30
N VAL A 218 -0.03 9.67 5.29
CA VAL A 218 -0.89 9.00 6.29
C VAL A 218 -0.71 7.49 6.24
N ALA A 219 -0.65 6.89 5.04
CA ALA A 219 -0.43 5.46 4.85
C ALA A 219 0.91 5.00 5.46
N TRP A 220 1.96 5.79 5.26
CA TRP A 220 3.29 5.54 5.82
C TRP A 220 3.27 5.58 7.35
N ASP A 221 2.63 6.59 7.94
CA ASP A 221 2.53 6.73 9.40
C ASP A 221 1.65 5.66 10.02
N ARG A 222 0.64 5.19 9.27
CA ARG A 222 -0.17 4.02 9.62
C ARG A 222 0.50 2.69 9.27
N ARG A 223 1.77 2.68 8.84
CA ARG A 223 2.55 1.46 8.55
C ARG A 223 1.95 0.57 7.44
N LEU A 224 1.31 1.16 6.43
CA LEU A 224 0.54 0.45 5.40
C LEU A 224 1.21 0.35 4.02
N ILE A 225 2.34 1.02 3.77
CA ILE A 225 3.00 0.99 2.44
C ILE A 225 3.71 -0.34 2.19
N PHE A 226 4.40 -0.85 3.21
CA PHE A 226 5.13 -2.12 3.14
C PHE A 226 4.68 -3.09 4.23
N ALA A 227 5.05 -4.35 4.06
CA ALA A 227 4.92 -5.41 5.06
C ALA A 227 6.15 -6.34 4.99
N ILE A 228 6.24 -7.27 5.94
CA ILE A 228 7.14 -8.42 5.82
C ILE A 228 6.33 -9.62 5.34
N GLY A 229 6.81 -10.28 4.30
CA GLY A 229 6.15 -11.44 3.73
C GLY A 229 7.02 -12.14 2.70
N THR A 230 6.37 -12.74 1.71
CA THR A 230 7.02 -13.44 0.60
C THR A 230 6.94 -12.59 -0.66
N SER A 231 8.10 -12.34 -1.27
CA SER A 231 8.21 -11.60 -2.53
C SER A 231 7.53 -12.37 -3.67
N SER A 232 6.57 -11.74 -4.33
CA SER A 232 5.91 -12.31 -5.51
C SER A 232 6.83 -12.43 -6.73
N THR A 233 7.89 -11.61 -6.80
CA THR A 233 8.82 -11.61 -7.94
C THR A 233 9.98 -12.59 -7.79
N THR A 234 10.41 -12.86 -6.55
CA THR A 234 11.59 -13.70 -6.28
C THR A 234 11.30 -14.95 -5.44
N GLY A 235 10.13 -15.04 -4.82
CA GLY A 235 9.79 -16.10 -3.86
C GLY A 235 10.51 -16.00 -2.51
N GLU A 236 11.37 -14.98 -2.30
CA GLU A 236 12.09 -14.78 -1.03
C GLU A 236 11.09 -14.52 0.10
N SER A 237 11.09 -15.39 1.11
CA SER A 237 10.30 -15.22 2.35
C SER A 237 11.06 -14.35 3.36
N ASP A 238 10.35 -13.86 4.39
CA ASP A 238 10.93 -12.99 5.42
C ASP A 238 11.63 -11.75 4.83
N THR A 239 11.00 -11.13 3.82
CA THR A 239 11.54 -9.93 3.17
C THR A 239 10.53 -8.79 3.14
N VAL A 240 11.03 -7.55 3.03
CA VAL A 240 10.19 -6.35 2.88
C VAL A 240 9.57 -6.32 1.50
N ILE A 241 8.23 -6.41 1.45
CA ILE A 241 7.42 -6.40 0.24
C ILE A 241 6.54 -5.15 0.18
N TRP A 242 6.14 -4.76 -1.04
CA TRP A 242 5.01 -3.84 -1.20
C TRP A 242 3.77 -4.48 -0.60
N ASN A 243 2.91 -3.66 0.00
CA ASN A 243 1.59 -4.08 0.46
C ASN A 243 0.55 -3.74 -0.63
N GLU A 244 -0.69 -3.46 -0.23
CA GLU A 244 -1.84 -3.26 -1.12
C GLU A 244 -1.96 -1.86 -1.76
N ILE A 245 -0.87 -1.08 -1.86
CA ILE A 245 -0.88 0.29 -2.42
C ILE A 245 0.20 0.41 -3.50
N HIS A 246 -0.21 0.52 -4.75
CA HIS A 246 0.68 0.53 -5.90
C HIS A 246 1.45 1.85 -6.05
N HIS A 247 2.72 1.70 -6.42
CA HIS A 247 3.63 2.80 -6.68
C HIS A 247 4.20 2.68 -8.09
N LYS A 248 4.38 3.83 -8.75
CA LYS A 248 5.09 3.89 -10.03
C LYS A 248 6.59 4.04 -9.79
N THR A 249 7.33 2.98 -10.04
CA THR A 249 8.78 2.86 -9.80
C THR A 249 9.62 3.05 -11.07
N GLU A 250 8.98 3.17 -12.23
CA GLU A 250 9.61 3.45 -13.52
C GLU A 250 9.21 4.87 -13.98
N PHE A 251 10.22 5.70 -14.29
CA PHE A 251 10.02 7.14 -14.53
C PHE A 251 9.54 7.45 -15.95
N GLY A 252 10.30 6.99 -16.96
CA GLY A 252 10.19 7.48 -18.34
C GLY A 252 9.60 6.49 -19.34
N SER A 253 9.14 5.33 -18.88
CA SER A 253 8.50 4.29 -19.68
C SER A 253 7.54 3.48 -18.82
N ASN A 254 6.85 2.49 -19.38
CA ASN A 254 5.96 1.59 -18.64
C ASN A 254 6.16 0.12 -19.06
N LEU A 255 7.41 -0.30 -19.27
CA LEU A 255 7.71 -1.67 -19.72
C LEU A 255 7.53 -2.71 -18.62
N THR A 256 7.64 -2.30 -17.36
CA THR A 256 7.42 -3.18 -16.21
C THR A 256 5.95 -3.24 -15.77
N GLY A 257 5.07 -2.41 -16.35
CA GLY A 257 3.71 -2.17 -15.86
C GLY A 257 3.64 -1.23 -14.64
N HIS A 258 4.79 -0.86 -14.06
CA HIS A 258 4.91 0.01 -12.89
C HIS A 258 5.44 1.41 -13.25
N GLY A 259 5.17 1.89 -14.47
CA GLY A 259 5.62 3.20 -14.95
C GLY A 259 4.54 4.04 -15.61
N TYR A 260 4.98 5.01 -16.41
CA TYR A 260 4.16 6.01 -17.10
C TYR A 260 4.40 5.95 -18.63
N PRO A 261 3.43 6.33 -19.47
CA PRO A 261 2.14 6.93 -19.12
C PRO A 261 1.14 5.90 -18.58
N ASP A 262 0.30 6.35 -17.64
CA ASP A 262 -0.84 5.60 -17.10
C ASP A 262 -1.90 6.59 -16.62
N ILE A 263 -2.96 6.76 -17.39
CA ILE A 263 -4.01 7.74 -17.14
C ILE A 263 -4.88 7.38 -15.92
N ASN A 264 -4.97 6.09 -15.58
CA ASN A 264 -5.85 5.59 -14.52
C ASN A 264 -5.13 5.49 -13.18
N TYR A 265 -3.80 5.53 -13.16
CA TYR A 265 -3.01 5.27 -11.96
C TYR A 265 -3.43 6.11 -10.74
N LEU A 266 -3.61 7.43 -10.91
CA LEU A 266 -3.95 8.30 -9.78
C LEU A 266 -5.32 7.99 -9.18
N ASP A 267 -6.30 7.57 -9.98
CA ASP A 267 -7.62 7.20 -9.48
C ASP A 267 -7.58 5.80 -8.84
N ASN A 268 -6.83 4.87 -9.44
CA ASN A 268 -6.63 3.53 -8.89
C ASN A 268 -5.96 3.58 -7.51
N VAL A 269 -4.87 4.33 -7.35
CA VAL A 269 -4.16 4.41 -6.07
C VAL A 269 -4.99 5.14 -5.00
N LEU A 270 -5.85 6.09 -5.39
CA LEU A 270 -6.83 6.69 -4.47
C LEU A 270 -7.86 5.66 -3.98
N ALA A 271 -8.34 4.79 -4.87
CA ALA A 271 -9.26 3.71 -4.51
C ALA A 271 -8.57 2.67 -3.60
N GLU A 272 -7.32 2.33 -3.87
CA GLU A 272 -6.51 1.45 -3.01
C GLU A 272 -6.30 2.03 -1.62
N LEU A 273 -5.94 3.31 -1.53
CA LEU A 273 -5.81 4.04 -0.26
C LEU A 273 -7.14 4.04 0.51
N ALA A 274 -8.25 4.31 -0.16
CA ALA A 274 -9.58 4.27 0.44
C ALA A 274 -9.95 2.85 0.93
N ALA A 275 -9.58 1.80 0.19
CA ALA A 275 -9.77 0.41 0.60
C ALA A 275 -8.93 0.04 1.84
N GLN A 276 -7.83 0.75 2.10
CA GLN A 276 -7.05 0.66 3.34
C GLN A 276 -7.57 1.59 4.46
N GLY A 277 -8.69 2.30 4.25
CA GLY A 277 -9.28 3.22 5.22
C GLY A 277 -8.55 4.57 5.28
N ILE A 278 -7.87 4.95 4.20
CA ILE A 278 -7.14 6.21 4.07
C ILE A 278 -7.87 7.07 3.03
N THR A 279 -8.58 8.06 3.55
CA THR A 279 -9.41 8.98 2.78
C THR A 279 -9.07 10.41 3.18
N GLU A 280 -9.69 11.41 2.54
CA GLU A 280 -9.43 12.82 2.86
C GLU A 280 -9.74 13.18 4.32
N GLU A 281 -10.72 12.50 4.95
CA GLU A 281 -11.04 12.68 6.36
C GLU A 281 -9.87 12.32 7.28
N SER A 282 -8.98 11.42 6.81
CA SER A 282 -7.76 11.07 7.54
C SER A 282 -6.75 12.22 7.62
N LEU A 283 -6.81 13.19 6.70
CA LEU A 283 -5.95 14.38 6.72
C LEU A 283 -6.38 15.40 7.77
N ILE A 284 -7.64 15.36 8.19
CA ILE A 284 -8.20 16.26 9.20
C ILE A 284 -7.79 15.79 10.60
N GLN A 285 -7.80 14.48 10.83
CA GLN A 285 -7.48 13.86 12.13
C GLN A 285 -6.00 13.96 12.54
N GLU A 286 -5.08 14.38 11.65
CA GLU A 286 -3.67 14.66 12.03
C GLU A 286 -3.45 16.06 12.61
N LYS A 287 -4.46 16.95 12.55
CA LYS A 287 -4.35 18.34 13.04
C LYS A 287 -4.80 18.54 14.49
N ASP A 288 -5.44 17.54 15.09
CA ASP A 288 -5.88 17.50 16.50
C ASP A 288 -4.95 16.61 17.34
#